data_AF-A0A1I3H9Y3-F1
#
_entry.id   AF-A0A1I3H9Y3-F1
#
_cell.length_a   1.000
_cell.length_b   1.000
_cell.length_c   1.000
_cell.angle_alpha   90.00
_cell.angle_beta   90.00
_cell.angle_gamma   90.00
#
_symmetry.space_group_name_H-M   'P 1'
#
loop_
_entity.id
_entity.type
_entity.pdbx_description
1 polymer ?
#
loop_
_entity_poly.entity_id
_entity_poly.type
_entity_poly.pdbx_seq_one_letter_code
_entity_poly.pdbx_strand_id
1 'polypeptide(L)'
;MIKNYFKTTFRNLWKTKGYSFLNVFGLAIGITCASLIFLWVEDEMSYDNHFPNKEDIYLSKSKQPHDGGTYVFDANPGPLAPAIKAELPGIKYAARVNWPMPLLFNLGEKSLYQTGFYADPDFLAIFSPEFVEGNRSSAMDDLNDIVLTQKAAGRLFGNEPALGKQVRINNEESYTIAGVVADLPRECN
;
A
#
# COMPACT_ATOMS: atom_id res chain seq x y z
N MET A 1 16.19 49.67 -15.92
CA MET A 1 16.43 49.11 -17.27
C MET A 1 15.67 47.80 -17.52
N ILE A 2 15.70 46.82 -16.61
CA ILE A 2 14.91 45.56 -16.71
C ILE A 2 13.41 45.78 -17.00
N LYS A 3 12.78 46.77 -16.36
CA LYS A 3 11.37 47.16 -16.65
C LYS A 3 11.12 47.53 -18.12
N ASN A 4 12.08 48.19 -18.79
CA ASN A 4 11.94 48.55 -20.20
C ASN A 4 12.10 47.34 -21.13
N TYR A 5 12.98 46.39 -20.78
CA TYR A 5 13.13 45.14 -21.53
C TYR A 5 11.85 44.31 -21.47
N PHE A 6 11.29 44.07 -20.29
CA PHE A 6 10.00 43.36 -20.15
C PHE A 6 8.86 44.05 -20.90
N LYS A 7 8.74 45.38 -20.78
CA LYS A 7 7.71 46.17 -21.49
C LYS A 7 7.84 46.05 -23.02
N THR A 8 9.06 46.03 -23.52
CA THR A 8 9.34 45.93 -24.97
C THR A 8 9.04 44.53 -25.49
N THR A 9 9.46 43.49 -24.76
CA THR A 9 9.18 42.08 -25.10
C THR A 9 7.68 41.78 -25.11
N PHE A 10 6.92 42.22 -24.11
CA PHE A 10 5.46 42.05 -24.08
C PHE A 10 4.76 42.73 -25.26
N ARG A 11 5.19 43.94 -25.62
CA ARG A 11 4.63 44.68 -26.75
C ARG A 11 4.92 43.99 -28.09
N ASN A 12 6.09 43.37 -28.22
CA ASN A 12 6.44 42.58 -29.40
C ASN A 12 5.62 41.29 -29.48
N LEU A 13 5.48 40.55 -28.37
CA LEU A 13 4.64 39.34 -28.30
C LEU A 13 3.18 39.63 -28.70
N TRP A 14 2.64 40.78 -28.28
CA TRP A 14 1.28 41.20 -28.62
C TRP A 14 1.12 41.67 -30.08
N LYS A 15 2.21 42.12 -30.73
CA LYS A 15 2.20 42.49 -32.16
C LYS A 15 2.26 41.27 -33.06
N THR A 16 2.96 40.20 -32.66
CA THR A 16 3.13 38.96 -33.43
C THR A 16 2.39 37.78 -32.79
N LYS A 17 1.09 37.95 -32.51
CA LYS A 17 0.29 37.04 -31.69
C LYS A 17 0.30 35.58 -32.17
N GLY A 18 0.13 35.34 -33.46
CA GLY A 18 0.07 33.97 -34.00
C GLY A 18 1.39 33.22 -33.85
N TYR A 19 2.50 33.85 -34.23
CA TYR A 19 3.84 33.27 -34.12
C TYR A 19 4.26 33.07 -32.65
N SER A 20 4.00 34.08 -31.81
CA SER A 20 4.29 34.01 -30.38
C SER A 20 3.46 32.92 -29.68
N PHE A 21 2.18 32.80 -30.05
CA PHE A 21 1.31 31.75 -29.53
C PHE A 21 1.83 30.36 -29.91
N LEU A 22 2.14 30.12 -31.19
CA LEU A 22 2.61 28.81 -31.64
C LEU A 22 3.88 28.35 -30.90
N ASN A 23 4.86 29.25 -30.74
CA ASN A 23 6.11 28.94 -30.04
C ASN A 23 5.92 28.71 -28.54
N VAL A 24 5.17 29.60 -27.86
CA VAL A 24 4.93 29.45 -26.41
C VAL A 24 4.07 28.23 -26.13
N PHE A 25 3.06 27.97 -26.95
CA PHE A 25 2.17 26.82 -26.79
C PHE A 25 2.90 25.49 -27.05
N GLY A 26 3.72 25.42 -28.10
CA GLY A 26 4.55 24.23 -28.36
C GLY A 26 5.54 23.94 -27.24
N LEU A 27 6.21 24.99 -26.71
CA LEU A 27 7.09 24.84 -25.56
C LEU A 27 6.32 24.41 -24.30
N ALA A 28 5.16 25.01 -24.03
CA ALA A 28 4.33 24.67 -22.89
C ALA A 28 3.86 23.21 -22.94
N ILE A 29 3.43 22.72 -24.10
CA ILE A 29 3.07 21.31 -24.29
C ILE A 29 4.29 20.43 -24.03
N GLY A 30 5.45 20.76 -24.60
CA GLY A 30 6.68 19.98 -24.41
C GLY A 30 7.07 19.84 -22.93
N ILE A 31 7.06 20.95 -22.20
CA ILE A 31 7.32 20.97 -20.74
C ILE A 31 6.26 20.18 -19.99
N THR A 32 4.99 20.31 -20.36
CA THR A 32 3.88 19.59 -19.70
C THR A 32 4.02 18.08 -19.88
N CYS A 33 4.25 17.61 -21.11
CA CYS A 33 4.45 16.20 -21.38
C CYS A 33 5.67 15.65 -20.63
N ALA A 34 6.80 16.37 -20.64
CA ALA A 34 7.99 15.96 -19.90
C ALA A 34 7.73 15.91 -18.38
N SER A 35 6.99 16.87 -17.84
CA SER A 35 6.66 16.91 -16.40
C SER A 35 5.73 15.76 -16.00
N LEU A 36 4.75 15.41 -16.84
CA LEU A 36 3.87 14.26 -16.58
C LEU A 36 4.65 12.94 -16.59
N ILE A 37 5.58 12.77 -17.53
CA ILE A 37 6.47 11.60 -17.55
C ILE A 37 7.35 11.58 -16.32
N PHE A 38 7.91 12.73 -15.92
CA PHE A 38 8.75 12.80 -14.72
C PHE A 38 7.99 12.41 -13.46
N LEU A 39 6.78 12.95 -13.26
CA LEU A 39 5.92 12.58 -12.13
C LEU A 39 5.58 11.08 -12.13
N TRP A 40 5.36 10.50 -13.32
CA TRP A 40 5.12 9.06 -13.43
C TRP A 40 6.35 8.24 -13.07
N VAL A 41 7.55 8.65 -13.49
CA VAL A 41 8.80 7.98 -13.10
C VAL A 41 9.07 8.14 -11.60
N GLU A 42 8.80 9.32 -11.04
CA GLU A 42 8.93 9.56 -9.59
C GLU A 42 8.01 8.64 -8.79
N ASP A 43 6.74 8.50 -9.19
CA ASP A 43 5.75 7.58 -8.61
C ASP A 43 6.18 6.11 -8.71
N GLU A 44 6.76 5.70 -9.84
CA GLU A 44 7.26 4.33 -10.02
C GLU A 44 8.52 4.05 -9.18
N MET A 45 9.37 5.07 -8.96
CA MET A 45 10.57 4.94 -8.13
C MET A 45 10.31 5.08 -6.63
N SER A 46 9.19 5.70 -6.25
CA SER A 46 8.79 5.87 -4.85
C SER A 46 8.12 4.63 -4.26
N TYR A 47 7.80 3.65 -5.11
CA TYR A 47 7.18 2.38 -4.77
C TYR A 47 7.90 1.62 -3.62
N ASP A 48 7.14 1.18 -2.63
CA ASP A 48 7.59 0.40 -1.45
C ASP A 48 8.72 1.04 -0.61
N ASN A 49 9.05 2.31 -0.82
CA ASN A 49 10.08 3.03 -0.04
C ASN A 49 9.72 3.21 1.44
N HIS A 50 8.52 2.82 1.84
CA HIS A 50 7.97 3.01 3.17
C HIS A 50 8.37 1.89 4.14
N PHE A 51 8.89 0.76 3.63
CA PHE A 51 9.33 -0.35 4.48
C PHE A 51 10.82 -0.19 4.83
N PRO A 52 11.18 -0.07 6.13
CA PRO A 52 12.57 0.17 6.55
C PRO A 52 13.58 -0.87 6.05
N ASN A 53 13.14 -2.12 5.86
CA ASN A 53 13.99 -3.24 5.45
C ASN A 53 13.57 -3.80 4.08
N LYS A 54 13.03 -2.97 3.17
CA LYS A 54 12.49 -3.44 1.87
C LYS A 54 13.46 -4.32 1.06
N GLU A 55 14.76 -4.09 1.17
CA GLU A 55 15.80 -4.86 0.46
C GLU A 55 15.97 -6.28 1.03
N ASP A 56 15.50 -6.51 2.26
CA ASP A 56 15.56 -7.78 2.97
C ASP A 56 14.20 -8.50 3.03
N ILE A 57 13.18 -7.97 2.35
CA ILE A 57 11.84 -8.56 2.30
C ILE A 57 11.69 -9.32 0.98
N TYR A 58 11.42 -10.61 1.07
CA TYR A 58 11.33 -11.50 -0.09
C TYR A 58 9.99 -12.22 -0.11
N LEU A 59 9.38 -12.28 -1.31
CA LEU A 59 8.23 -13.15 -1.57
C LEU A 59 8.71 -14.48 -2.17
N SER A 60 8.44 -15.57 -1.47
CA SER A 60 8.72 -16.91 -2.00
C SER A 60 7.75 -17.25 -3.13
N LYS A 61 8.25 -17.74 -4.26
CA LYS A 61 7.44 -18.20 -5.40
C LYS A 61 7.74 -19.65 -5.71
N SER A 62 6.72 -20.44 -6.00
CA SER A 62 6.89 -21.83 -6.43
C SER A 62 7.07 -21.91 -7.94
N LYS A 63 8.15 -22.56 -8.37
CA LYS A 63 8.44 -22.81 -9.78
C LYS A 63 8.05 -24.25 -10.10
N GLN A 64 7.12 -24.44 -11.03
CA GLN A 64 6.56 -25.75 -11.36
C GLN A 64 6.64 -25.99 -12.87
N PRO A 65 7.26 -27.09 -13.32
CA PRO A 65 7.18 -27.50 -14.72
C PRO A 65 5.77 -28.01 -15.02
N HIS A 66 5.14 -27.49 -16.07
CA HIS A 66 3.83 -27.94 -16.54
C HIS A 66 3.77 -27.85 -18.07
N ASP A 67 3.20 -28.87 -18.70
CA ASP A 67 2.94 -29.03 -20.15
C ASP A 67 3.75 -28.12 -21.09
N GLY A 68 5.00 -28.54 -21.38
CA GLY A 68 5.89 -27.85 -22.32
C GLY A 68 6.52 -26.54 -21.84
N GLY A 69 6.23 -26.09 -20.61
CA GLY A 69 6.74 -24.85 -20.04
C GLY A 69 7.09 -24.94 -18.55
N THR A 70 7.63 -23.84 -18.03
CA THR A 70 7.82 -23.67 -16.58
C THR A 70 7.04 -22.45 -16.12
N TYR A 71 6.20 -22.65 -15.12
CA TYR A 71 5.35 -21.61 -14.54
C TYR A 71 5.83 -21.25 -13.15
N VAL A 72 5.60 -19.99 -12.78
CA VAL A 72 5.95 -19.45 -11.46
C VAL A 72 4.65 -18.97 -10.81
N PHE A 73 4.39 -19.47 -9.60
CA PHE A 73 3.19 -19.16 -8.84
C PHE A 73 3.55 -18.53 -7.49
N ASP A 74 2.70 -17.66 -7.00
CA ASP A 74 2.87 -17.06 -5.67
C ASP A 74 2.36 -17.99 -4.54
N ALA A 75 1.54 -18.98 -4.90
CA ALA A 75 1.02 -19.96 -3.97
C ALA A 75 2.13 -20.95 -3.55
N ASN A 76 2.25 -21.16 -2.24
CA ASN A 76 3.20 -22.08 -1.63
C ASN A 76 2.50 -22.97 -0.59
N PRO A 77 3.05 -24.16 -0.30
CA PRO A 77 2.53 -25.02 0.77
C PRO A 77 2.60 -24.32 2.13
N GLY A 78 1.54 -24.44 2.94
CA GLY A 78 1.48 -23.87 4.28
C GLY A 78 2.65 -24.24 5.22
N PRO A 79 3.27 -25.44 5.13
CA PRO A 79 4.46 -25.78 5.93
C PRO A 79 5.75 -25.05 5.51
N LEU A 80 5.78 -24.33 4.38
CA LEU A 80 7.00 -23.72 3.86
C LEU A 80 7.57 -22.63 4.78
N ALA A 81 6.71 -21.72 5.28
CA ALA A 81 7.16 -20.63 6.15
C ALA A 81 7.86 -21.11 7.43
N PRO A 82 7.29 -22.03 8.23
CA PRO A 82 7.99 -22.55 9.41
C PRO A 82 9.26 -23.34 9.06
N ALA A 83 9.27 -24.08 7.95
CA ALA A 83 10.46 -24.82 7.51
C ALA A 83 11.61 -23.87 7.12
N ILE A 84 11.32 -22.83 6.32
CA ILE A 84 12.31 -21.82 5.93
C ILE A 84 12.91 -21.13 7.16
N LYS A 85 12.07 -20.75 8.13
CA LYS A 85 12.52 -20.11 9.37
C LYS A 85 13.40 -21.03 10.23
N ALA A 86 13.15 -22.34 10.21
CA ALA A 86 13.90 -23.31 11.00
C ALA A 86 15.21 -23.77 10.34
N GLU A 87 15.21 -23.92 9.02
CA GLU A 87 16.30 -24.59 8.29
C GLU A 87 17.26 -23.62 7.58
N LEU A 88 16.80 -22.43 7.18
CA LEU A 88 17.65 -21.48 6.45
C LEU A 88 18.31 -20.48 7.40
N PRO A 89 19.66 -20.42 7.45
CA PRO A 89 20.36 -19.42 8.23
C PRO A 89 20.13 -18.01 7.65
N GLY A 90 19.96 -17.01 8.52
CA GLY A 90 19.76 -15.61 8.14
C GLY A 90 18.30 -15.17 8.02
N ILE A 91 17.33 -16.09 8.03
CA ILE A 91 15.91 -15.75 8.06
C ILE A 91 15.49 -15.40 9.49
N LYS A 92 15.12 -14.13 9.72
CA LYS A 92 14.67 -13.66 11.04
C LYS A 92 13.17 -13.89 11.28
N TYR A 93 12.36 -13.64 10.26
CA TYR A 93 10.90 -13.76 10.30
C TYR A 93 10.40 -14.42 9.01
N ALA A 94 9.31 -15.18 9.12
CA ALA A 94 8.62 -15.76 7.98
C ALA A 94 7.12 -15.79 8.25
N ALA A 95 6.33 -15.23 7.34
CA ALA A 95 4.89 -15.17 7.47
C ALA A 95 4.21 -15.69 6.21
N ARG A 96 3.10 -16.40 6.41
CA ARG A 96 2.15 -16.72 5.34
C ARG A 96 1.11 -15.62 5.29
N VAL A 97 0.65 -15.35 4.08
CA VAL A 97 -0.51 -14.51 3.81
C VAL A 97 -1.42 -15.22 2.83
N ASN A 98 -2.71 -15.00 2.93
CA ASN A 98 -3.64 -15.42 1.88
C ASN A 98 -3.97 -14.23 0.96
N TRP A 99 -4.79 -14.50 -0.06
CA TRP A 99 -5.20 -13.46 -0.98
C TRP A 99 -6.15 -12.46 -0.34
N PRO A 100 -6.03 -11.16 -0.68
CA PRO A 100 -7.00 -10.16 -0.31
C PRO A 100 -8.41 -10.59 -0.75
N MET A 101 -9.34 -10.61 0.20
CA MET A 101 -10.71 -11.00 -0.04
C MET A 101 -11.69 -9.96 0.53
N PRO A 102 -12.85 -9.76 -0.11
CA PRO A 102 -13.91 -8.97 0.48
C PRO A 102 -14.49 -9.73 1.67
N LEU A 103 -14.52 -9.07 2.82
CA LEU A 103 -15.03 -9.55 4.09
C LEU A 103 -16.21 -8.66 4.51
N LEU A 104 -17.31 -9.28 4.94
CA LEU A 104 -18.47 -8.55 5.45
C LEU A 104 -18.31 -8.29 6.94
N PHE A 105 -18.07 -7.04 7.31
CA PHE A 105 -17.99 -6.60 8.70
C PHE A 105 -19.38 -6.21 9.18
N ASN A 106 -19.82 -6.80 10.29
CA ASN A 106 -21.09 -6.50 10.94
C ASN A 106 -20.84 -5.94 12.34
N LEU A 107 -21.37 -4.73 12.56
CA LEU A 107 -21.31 -4.01 13.82
C LEU A 107 -22.73 -3.59 14.21
N GLY A 108 -23.41 -4.41 15.01
CA GLY A 108 -24.83 -4.23 15.31
C GLY A 108 -25.67 -4.31 14.03
N GLU A 109 -26.40 -3.24 13.70
CA GLU A 109 -27.21 -3.15 12.47
C GLU A 109 -26.43 -2.67 11.24
N LYS A 110 -25.17 -2.29 11.41
CA LYS A 110 -24.33 -1.77 10.32
C LYS A 110 -23.51 -2.89 9.70
N SER A 111 -23.69 -3.09 8.39
CA SER A 111 -22.91 -4.03 7.59
C SER A 111 -22.08 -3.27 6.55
N LEU A 112 -20.80 -3.62 6.43
CA LEU A 112 -19.89 -2.98 5.48
C LEU A 112 -18.87 -3.99 4.94
N TYR A 113 -18.63 -3.96 3.63
CA TYR A 113 -17.56 -4.75 3.03
C TYR A 113 -16.22 -4.04 3.18
N GLN A 114 -15.21 -4.76 3.67
CA GLN A 114 -13.81 -4.35 3.65
C GLN A 114 -12.99 -5.45 2.99
N THR A 115 -11.91 -5.06 2.31
CA THR A 115 -10.93 -6.02 1.82
C THR A 115 -9.89 -6.27 2.92
N GLY A 116 -9.61 -7.54 3.19
CA GLY A 116 -8.58 -7.95 4.15
C GLY A 116 -7.97 -9.29 3.77
N PHE A 117 -6.98 -9.70 4.54
CA PHE A 117 -6.29 -10.98 4.40
C PHE A 117 -5.90 -11.49 5.79
N TYR A 118 -5.71 -12.81 5.90
CA TYR A 118 -5.12 -13.46 7.05
C TYR A 118 -3.61 -13.52 6.88
N ALA A 119 -2.89 -13.32 7.98
CA ALA A 119 -1.45 -13.37 8.02
C ALA A 119 -0.97 -14.08 9.28
N ASP A 120 0.25 -14.63 9.25
CA ASP A 120 0.92 -15.06 10.48
C ASP A 120 1.44 -13.84 11.29
N PRO A 121 1.62 -13.95 12.62
CA PRO A 121 2.06 -12.83 13.47
C PRO A 121 3.38 -12.17 13.06
N ASP A 122 4.30 -12.95 12.49
CA ASP A 122 5.58 -12.47 11.95
C ASP A 122 5.40 -11.39 10.88
N PHE A 123 4.24 -11.29 10.23
CA PHE A 123 3.93 -10.27 9.23
C PHE A 123 4.13 -8.85 9.77
N LEU A 124 3.69 -8.59 11.01
CA LEU A 124 3.85 -7.28 11.65
C LEU A 124 5.32 -6.97 11.97
N ALA A 125 6.16 -7.99 12.14
CA ALA A 125 7.60 -7.80 12.34
C ALA A 125 8.33 -7.54 11.03
N ILE A 126 7.90 -8.20 9.94
CA ILE A 126 8.45 -8.04 8.58
C ILE A 126 8.21 -6.62 8.07
N PHE A 127 6.95 -6.19 8.04
CA PHE A 127 6.57 -4.90 7.46
C PHE A 127 6.63 -3.73 8.45
N SER A 128 6.66 -4.02 9.75
CA SER A 128 6.76 -3.02 10.83
C SER A 128 5.80 -1.83 10.65
N PRO A 129 4.48 -2.07 10.49
CA PRO A 129 3.52 -0.99 10.29
C PRO A 129 3.47 -0.09 11.54
N GLU A 130 3.19 1.19 11.31
CA GLU A 130 3.02 2.16 12.39
C GLU A 130 1.67 1.94 13.09
N PHE A 131 1.68 1.68 14.40
CA PHE A 131 0.47 1.51 15.20
C PHE A 131 -0.05 2.86 15.71
N VAL A 132 -1.31 3.16 15.38
CA VAL A 132 -2.06 4.31 15.90
C VAL A 132 -2.75 3.96 17.23
N GLU A 133 -3.30 2.74 17.33
CA GLU A 133 -3.87 2.19 18.56
C GLU A 133 -3.34 0.77 18.81
N GLY A 134 -3.10 0.43 20.07
CA GLY A 134 -2.59 -0.88 20.46
C GLY A 134 -1.07 -0.99 20.32
N ASN A 135 -0.57 -2.21 20.24
CA ASN A 135 0.86 -2.46 20.12
C ASN A 135 1.12 -3.71 19.28
N ARG A 136 2.27 -3.74 18.61
CA ARG A 136 2.68 -4.86 17.74
C ARG A 136 2.78 -6.20 18.48
N SER A 137 3.23 -6.20 19.74
CA SER A 137 3.51 -7.42 20.49
C SER A 137 2.27 -8.22 20.88
N SER A 138 1.09 -7.60 20.91
CA SER A 138 -0.16 -8.25 21.31
C SER A 138 -1.26 -8.17 20.26
N ALA A 139 -0.92 -7.75 19.03
CA ALA A 139 -1.92 -7.47 17.99
C ALA A 139 -2.39 -8.71 17.22
N MET A 140 -1.75 -9.87 17.43
CA MET A 140 -2.03 -11.14 16.76
C MET A 140 -1.72 -12.33 17.69
N ASP A 141 -2.08 -12.20 18.98
CA ASP A 141 -1.83 -13.24 19.99
C ASP A 141 -2.93 -14.31 19.98
N ASP A 142 -4.17 -13.92 19.64
CA ASP A 142 -5.32 -14.81 19.46
C ASP A 142 -5.63 -15.04 17.97
N LEU A 143 -6.25 -16.19 17.66
CA LEU A 143 -6.69 -16.53 16.31
C LEU A 143 -7.77 -15.56 15.79
N ASN A 144 -8.55 -14.99 16.71
CA ASN A 144 -9.62 -14.04 16.42
C ASN A 144 -9.18 -12.59 16.59
N ASP A 145 -7.89 -12.31 16.66
CA ASP A 145 -7.39 -10.94 16.65
C ASP A 145 -7.41 -10.36 15.23
N ILE A 146 -7.83 -9.10 15.11
CA ILE A 146 -7.79 -8.35 13.85
C ILE A 146 -7.07 -7.02 14.03
N VAL A 147 -6.23 -6.69 13.04
CA VAL A 147 -5.60 -5.38 12.90
C VAL A 147 -6.28 -4.62 11.78
N LEU A 148 -6.72 -3.39 12.06
CA LEU A 148 -7.41 -2.53 11.09
C LEU A 148 -6.50 -1.40 10.63
N THR A 149 -6.65 -0.97 9.39
CA THR A 149 -6.10 0.33 8.98
C THR A 149 -6.91 1.47 9.58
N GLN A 150 -6.31 2.65 9.74
CA GLN A 150 -6.96 3.84 10.28
C GLN A 150 -8.25 4.18 9.52
N LYS A 151 -8.23 4.07 8.18
CA LYS A 151 -9.43 4.27 7.35
C LYS A 151 -10.50 3.21 7.57
N ALA A 152 -10.12 1.95 7.80
CA ALA A 152 -11.07 0.88 8.10
C ALA A 152 -11.72 1.08 9.46
N ALA A 153 -10.92 1.41 10.49
CA ALA A 153 -11.40 1.75 11.83
C ALA A 153 -12.35 2.95 11.78
N GLY A 154 -11.98 4.03 11.08
CA GLY A 154 -12.81 5.23 10.95
C GLY A 154 -14.15 4.98 10.25
N ARG A 155 -14.20 4.07 9.27
CA ARG A 155 -15.46 3.66 8.62
C ARG A 155 -16.38 2.89 9.56
N LEU A 156 -15.83 2.08 10.45
CA LEU A 156 -16.59 1.26 11.37
C LEU A 156 -17.06 2.06 12.58
N PHE A 157 -16.13 2.74 13.25
CA PHE A 157 -16.31 3.38 14.57
C PHE A 157 -16.31 4.92 14.54
N GLY A 158 -16.15 5.55 13.38
CA GLY A 158 -16.06 7.00 13.28
C GLY A 158 -14.79 7.55 13.94
N ASN A 159 -14.94 8.49 14.87
CA ASN A 159 -13.82 9.05 15.62
C ASN A 159 -13.60 8.38 16.99
N GLU A 160 -14.31 7.28 17.27
CA GLU A 160 -14.13 6.54 18.52
C GLU A 160 -12.95 5.56 18.44
N PRO A 161 -12.26 5.30 19.57
CA PRO A 161 -11.26 4.24 19.66
C PRO A 161 -11.84 2.89 19.23
N ALA A 162 -11.08 2.14 18.44
CA ALA A 162 -11.48 0.83 17.93
C ALA A 162 -10.89 -0.32 18.75
N LEU A 163 -9.77 -0.10 19.44
CA LEU A 163 -9.06 -1.12 20.21
C LEU A 163 -9.96 -1.82 21.25
N GLY A 164 -9.90 -3.15 21.28
CA GLY A 164 -10.64 -4.02 22.19
C GLY A 164 -12.13 -4.20 21.85
N LYS A 165 -12.65 -3.47 20.86
CA LYS A 165 -14.01 -3.69 20.36
C LYS A 165 -14.05 -4.96 19.51
N GLN A 166 -15.24 -5.55 19.42
CA GLN A 166 -15.47 -6.73 18.59
C GLN A 166 -16.22 -6.37 17.31
N VAL A 167 -15.92 -7.11 16.25
CA VAL A 167 -16.64 -7.03 14.98
C VAL A 167 -16.91 -8.43 14.47
N ARG A 168 -18.11 -8.67 13.94
CA ARG A 168 -18.47 -9.98 13.39
C ARG A 168 -18.18 -10.01 11.91
N ILE A 169 -17.37 -10.97 11.47
CA ILE A 169 -16.98 -11.12 10.06
C ILE A 169 -17.81 -12.24 9.42
N ASN A 170 -18.32 -11.98 8.22
CA ASN A 170 -19.12 -12.91 7.40
C ASN A 170 -20.34 -13.53 8.09
N ASN A 171 -20.87 -12.88 9.13
CA ASN A 171 -21.93 -13.44 10.00
C ASN A 171 -21.56 -14.77 10.67
N GLU A 172 -20.28 -15.09 10.77
CA GLU A 172 -19.80 -16.35 11.34
C GLU A 172 -19.12 -16.06 12.67
N GLU A 173 -17.91 -15.51 12.61
CA GLU A 173 -17.01 -15.38 13.76
C GLU A 173 -16.88 -13.94 14.25
N SER A 174 -16.63 -13.79 15.56
CA SER A 174 -16.39 -12.51 16.20
C SER A 174 -14.89 -12.30 16.37
N TYR A 175 -14.38 -11.21 15.82
CA TYR A 175 -12.98 -10.82 15.90
C TYR A 175 -12.79 -9.65 16.86
N THR A 176 -11.74 -9.68 17.67
CA THR A 176 -11.37 -8.60 18.58
C THR A 176 -10.35 -7.70 17.90
N ILE A 177 -10.59 -6.40 17.91
CA ILE A 177 -9.67 -5.43 17.31
C ILE A 177 -8.48 -5.27 18.25
N ALA A 178 -7.37 -5.89 17.90
CA ALA A 178 -6.15 -5.94 18.71
C ALA A 178 -5.14 -4.83 18.33
N GLY A 179 -5.38 -4.15 17.20
CA GLY A 179 -4.61 -2.97 16.83
C GLY A 179 -5.22 -2.16 15.68
N VAL A 180 -4.82 -0.89 15.62
CA VAL A 180 -5.08 -0.01 14.48
C VAL A 180 -3.75 0.51 13.96
N VAL A 181 -3.49 0.33 12.67
CA VAL A 181 -2.28 0.80 11.99
C VAL A 181 -2.57 1.99 11.09
N ALA A 182 -1.56 2.82 10.86
CA ALA A 182 -1.63 3.90 9.88
C ALA A 182 -1.99 3.34 8.50
N ASP A 183 -2.72 4.12 7.70
CA ASP A 183 -3.01 3.72 6.34
C ASP A 183 -1.70 3.60 5.54
N LEU A 184 -1.57 2.53 4.76
CA LEU A 184 -0.47 2.42 3.83
C LEU A 184 -0.56 3.58 2.82
N PRO A 185 0.60 4.18 2.46
CA PRO A 185 0.66 5.17 1.39
C PRO A 185 0.11 4.58 0.08
N ARG A 186 -0.28 5.48 -0.82
CA ARG A 186 -0.96 5.13 -2.07
C ARG A 186 -0.09 4.29 -3.03
N GLU A 187 1.21 4.23 -2.76
CA GLU A 187 2.28 3.69 -3.61
C GLU A 187 2.82 2.34 -3.08
N CYS A 188 1.93 1.50 -2.57
CA CYS A 188 2.24 0.14 -2.11
C CYS A 188 1.32 -0.88 -2.83
N ASN A 189 1.86 -2.07 -3.15
CA ASN A 189 1.09 -3.22 -3.66
C ASN A 189 0.54 -4.07 -2.51
#